data_AF-A0A840F4C7-F1
#
_entry.id   AF-A0A840F4C7-F1
#
_cell.length_a   1.000
_cell.length_b   1.000
_cell.length_c   1.000
_cell.angle_alpha   90.00
_cell.angle_beta   90.00
_cell.angle_gamma   90.00
#
_symmetry.space_group_name_H-M   'P 1'
#
loop_
_entity.id
_entity.type
_entity.pdbx_description
1 polymer ?
#
loop_
_entity_poly.entity_id
_entity_poly.type
_entity_poly.pdbx_seq_one_letter_code
_entity_poly.pdbx_strand_id
1 'polypeptide(L)'
;MICPHCSSSVRYRERPDHVCGVCDREFALDPKSEPFQLNDLRLLRLADKLRTDDQLKYTFEQLRYAAGRRTVGTDIRSGWRFAFWGTVGGLLIVTLVPGLPLAMGFVPSVFDVSEGTGVKWLFIVSACAIALSMIVNGVRRPWMIRNHRIALDGSLDDFADTVSNRWRTVYGTDVLGAVDERDATISGSPTPRYAVLCPDRSVLVCLSANHVALNRGLALLTDPDQVPPTIPVLVLHDASPAGLRFVADARRRFGSRAVDVGLSPRHALARRLWLREPQLSPDDVDALPTDLSDDERDWLGIGWWSPIAAVPPRKLIAAVDRAVDRFEPGTASAREIGFLTWPTAG
;
A
#
# COMPACT_ATOMS: atom_id res chain seq x y z
N MET A 1 9.98 23.15 1.29
CA MET A 1 9.27 22.56 2.45
C MET A 1 9.19 23.60 3.54
N ILE A 2 8.28 23.48 4.50
CA ILE A 2 8.27 24.37 5.67
C ILE A 2 9.21 23.76 6.72
N CYS A 3 10.17 24.54 7.22
CA CYS A 3 11.07 24.11 8.29
C CYS A 3 10.29 23.88 9.59
N PRO A 4 10.45 22.74 10.29
CA PRO A 4 9.74 22.47 11.54
C PRO A 4 10.16 23.40 12.69
N HIS A 5 11.34 24.02 12.61
CA HIS A 5 11.88 24.86 13.69
C HIS A 5 11.52 26.34 13.57
N CYS A 6 11.69 26.94 12.38
CA CYS A 6 11.45 28.38 12.17
C CYS A 6 10.20 28.68 11.34
N SER A 7 9.45 27.66 10.92
CA SER A 7 8.27 27.80 10.04
C SER A 7 8.51 28.52 8.70
N SER A 8 9.76 28.78 8.33
CA SER A 8 10.10 29.40 7.03
C SER A 8 9.98 28.38 5.90
N SER A 9 9.48 28.83 4.75
CA SER A 9 9.46 28.03 3.53
C SER A 9 10.84 28.03 2.88
N VAL A 10 11.53 26.90 2.94
CA VAL A 10 12.89 26.73 2.40
C VAL A 10 12.91 25.89 1.14
N ARG A 11 13.64 26.35 0.13
CA ARG A 11 13.88 25.63 -1.13
C ARG A 11 14.88 24.51 -0.93
N TYR A 12 14.95 23.59 -1.89
CA TYR A 12 15.89 22.46 -1.81
C TYR A 12 17.37 22.89 -1.80
N ARG A 13 17.73 23.93 -2.56
CA ARG A 13 19.11 24.46 -2.57
C ARG A 13 19.50 25.17 -1.28
N GLU A 14 18.52 25.54 -0.45
CA GLU A 14 18.69 26.25 0.83
C GLU A 14 18.70 25.27 2.01
N ARG A 15 18.87 23.97 1.74
CA ARG A 15 18.89 22.94 2.78
C ARG A 15 19.89 21.81 2.52
N PRO A 16 21.18 22.13 2.36
CA PRO A 16 22.20 21.08 2.26
C PRO A 16 22.17 20.21 3.51
N ASP A 17 22.35 18.91 3.34
CA ASP A 17 22.55 17.94 4.42
C ASP A 17 21.52 18.02 5.55
N HIS A 18 20.24 18.23 5.20
CA HIS A 18 19.12 18.33 6.14
C HIS A 18 19.19 19.50 7.14
N VAL A 19 19.94 20.56 6.83
CA VAL A 19 20.02 21.77 7.67
C VAL A 19 19.19 22.89 7.04
N CYS A 20 18.41 23.63 7.84
CA CYS A 20 17.65 24.77 7.34
C CYS A 20 18.55 25.99 7.12
N GLY A 21 18.74 26.47 5.89
CA GLY A 21 19.59 27.64 5.61
C GLY A 21 19.08 29.00 6.12
N VAL A 22 17.98 29.03 6.90
CA VAL A 22 17.47 30.25 7.57
C VAL A 22 17.77 30.25 9.07
N CYS A 23 17.69 29.09 9.73
CA CYS A 23 17.86 28.98 11.18
C CYS A 23 18.99 28.04 11.61
N ASP A 24 19.69 27.44 10.64
CA ASP A 24 20.81 26.51 10.79
C ASP A 24 20.53 25.28 11.67
N ARG A 25 19.24 24.94 11.84
CA ARG A 25 18.82 23.73 12.56
C ARG A 25 18.61 22.56 11.63
N GLU A 26 19.09 21.40 12.06
CA GLU A 26 18.88 20.12 11.40
C GLU A 26 17.43 19.66 11.54
N PHE A 27 16.89 19.05 10.49
CA PHE A 27 15.59 18.37 10.47
C PHE A 27 15.79 16.90 10.08
N ALA A 28 14.86 16.02 10.46
CA ALA A 28 15.06 14.58 10.28
C ALA A 28 14.90 14.17 8.80
N LEU A 29 13.83 14.62 8.14
CA LEU A 29 13.39 14.09 6.85
C LEU A 29 13.33 15.19 5.77
N ASP A 30 14.03 15.00 4.65
CA ASP A 30 13.91 15.83 3.44
C ASP A 30 12.98 15.13 2.40
N PRO A 31 11.95 15.82 1.89
CA PRO A 31 11.02 15.22 0.94
C PRO A 31 11.65 14.79 -0.40
N LYS A 32 12.90 15.16 -0.70
CA LYS A 32 13.61 14.69 -1.90
C LYS A 32 14.45 13.42 -1.69
N SER A 33 15.03 13.23 -0.51
CA SER A 33 15.84 12.04 -0.21
C SER A 33 14.98 10.91 0.34
N GLU A 34 13.91 11.25 1.05
CA GLU A 34 13.18 10.28 1.86
C GLU A 34 12.05 9.55 1.12
N PRO A 35 11.79 8.29 1.50
CA PRO A 35 10.70 7.50 0.94
C PRO A 35 9.35 8.21 1.10
N PHE A 36 8.50 8.04 0.09
CA PHE A 36 7.16 8.67 0.02
C PHE A 36 7.16 10.20 0.08
N GLN A 37 8.31 10.86 -0.16
CA GLN A 37 8.47 12.32 -0.03
C GLN A 37 8.06 12.82 1.35
N LEU A 38 8.47 12.10 2.39
CA LEU A 38 8.20 12.47 3.78
C LEU A 38 9.04 13.68 4.18
N ASN A 39 8.44 14.51 5.03
CA ASN A 39 9.12 15.57 5.76
C ASN A 39 8.56 15.59 7.17
N ASP A 40 9.26 16.23 8.10
CA ASP A 40 8.93 16.17 9.53
C ASP A 40 7.49 16.59 9.82
N LEU A 41 7.03 17.70 9.22
CA LEU A 41 5.66 18.18 9.39
C LEU A 41 4.62 17.22 8.79
N ARG A 42 4.95 16.51 7.72
CA ARG A 42 4.07 15.49 7.13
C ARG A 42 4.06 14.25 7.99
N LEU A 43 5.20 13.82 8.52
CA LEU A 43 5.31 12.68 9.43
C LEU A 43 4.49 12.93 10.70
N LEU A 44 4.67 14.08 11.35
CA LEU A 44 3.89 14.47 12.53
C LEU A 44 2.37 14.48 12.25
N ARG A 45 1.95 15.07 11.13
CA ARG A 45 0.52 15.05 10.73
C ARG A 45 -0.02 13.64 10.46
N LEU A 46 0.82 12.72 9.98
CA LEU A 46 0.43 11.31 9.80
C LEU A 46 0.34 10.60 11.16
N ALA A 47 1.32 10.82 12.03
CA ALA A 47 1.34 10.31 13.40
C ALA A 47 0.09 10.75 14.18
N ASP A 48 -0.25 12.04 14.15
CA ASP A 48 -1.44 12.58 14.80
C ASP A 48 -2.73 11.97 14.25
N LYS A 49 -2.79 11.76 12.92
CA LYS A 49 -3.94 11.09 12.30
C LYS A 49 -4.11 9.63 12.70
N LEU A 50 -3.01 8.93 12.97
CA LEU A 50 -3.04 7.52 13.38
C LEU A 50 -3.33 7.36 14.87
N ARG A 51 -2.75 8.24 15.71
CA ARG A 51 -2.97 8.26 17.17
C ARG A 51 -4.39 8.64 17.53
N THR A 52 -4.94 9.62 16.82
CA THR A 52 -6.21 10.28 17.20
C THR A 52 -6.15 10.87 18.62
N ASP A 53 -7.25 11.45 19.11
CA ASP A 53 -7.27 12.11 20.43
C ASP A 53 -6.95 11.15 21.59
N ASP A 54 -7.28 9.86 21.41
CA ASP A 54 -7.11 8.78 22.39
C ASP A 54 -5.65 8.30 22.53
N GLN A 55 -4.69 8.97 21.87
CA GLN A 55 -3.25 8.67 21.95
C GLN A 55 -2.88 7.24 21.56
N LEU A 56 -3.64 6.65 20.62
CA LEU A 56 -3.47 5.27 20.19
C LEU A 56 -2.06 5.03 19.64
N LYS A 57 -1.50 3.86 19.92
CA LYS A 57 -0.26 3.40 19.32
C LYS A 57 -0.51 2.87 17.91
N TYR A 58 0.48 3.01 17.05
CA TYR A 58 0.46 2.50 15.68
C TYR A 58 1.83 1.90 15.31
N THR A 59 1.87 0.98 14.36
CA THR A 59 3.12 0.36 13.90
C THR A 59 3.80 1.15 12.77
N PHE A 60 5.09 0.91 12.52
CA PHE A 60 5.78 1.53 11.39
C PHE A 60 5.16 1.11 10.06
N GLU A 61 4.65 -0.11 9.94
CA GLU A 61 3.95 -0.59 8.76
C GLU A 61 2.63 0.18 8.53
N GLN A 62 1.85 0.43 9.57
CA GLN A 62 0.67 1.30 9.49
C GLN A 62 1.03 2.73 9.05
N LEU A 63 2.13 3.26 9.58
CA LEU A 63 2.66 4.57 9.20
C LEU A 63 3.13 4.59 7.74
N ARG A 64 3.82 3.55 7.29
CA ARG A 64 4.32 3.35 5.93
C ARG A 64 3.16 3.31 4.93
N TYR A 65 2.12 2.53 5.21
CA TYR A 65 0.89 2.52 4.40
C TYR A 65 0.19 3.89 4.38
N ALA A 66 0.11 4.57 5.53
CA ALA A 66 -0.49 5.91 5.62
C ALA A 66 0.31 6.97 4.84
N ALA A 67 1.64 6.83 4.79
CA ALA A 67 2.54 7.68 4.00
C ALA A 67 2.39 7.40 2.49
N GLY A 68 2.35 6.12 2.10
CA GLY A 68 2.32 5.64 0.72
C GLY A 68 1.00 5.88 -0.01
N ARG A 69 -0.13 6.04 0.69
CA ARG A 69 -1.47 6.19 0.06
C ARG A 69 -1.64 7.33 -0.95
N ARG A 70 -0.72 8.31 -0.98
CA ARG A 70 -0.74 9.43 -1.94
C ARG A 70 0.32 9.30 -3.02
N THR A 71 1.29 8.43 -2.84
CA THR A 71 2.45 8.27 -3.74
C THR A 71 2.33 7.03 -4.60
N VAL A 72 1.61 6.01 -4.14
CA VAL A 72 1.29 4.82 -4.95
C VAL A 72 0.42 5.27 -6.12
N GLY A 73 1.03 5.37 -7.30
CA GLY A 73 0.34 5.66 -8.54
C GLY A 73 -0.52 4.45 -8.94
N THR A 74 -1.83 4.65 -9.02
CA THR A 74 -2.74 3.62 -9.54
C THR A 74 -2.80 3.60 -11.07
N ASP A 75 -2.10 4.52 -11.74
CA ASP A 75 -2.13 4.67 -13.19
C ASP A 75 -1.11 3.77 -13.90
N ILE A 76 -1.52 2.52 -14.12
CA ILE A 76 -0.82 1.51 -14.94
C ILE A 76 -0.57 2.03 -16.37
N ARG A 77 -1.42 2.93 -16.89
CA ARG A 77 -1.32 3.40 -18.29
C ARG A 77 -0.20 4.43 -18.47
N SER A 78 0.14 5.19 -17.43
CA SER A 78 1.18 6.23 -17.49
C SER A 78 2.57 5.65 -17.84
N GLY A 79 2.98 4.56 -17.20
CA GLY A 79 4.26 3.90 -17.43
C GLY A 79 4.38 3.31 -18.85
N TRP A 80 3.31 2.69 -19.36
CA TRP A 80 3.29 2.19 -20.73
C TRP A 80 3.37 3.31 -21.77
N ARG A 81 2.61 4.41 -21.58
CA ARG A 81 2.67 5.56 -22.49
C ARG A 81 4.07 6.14 -22.54
N PHE A 82 4.74 6.28 -21.39
CA PHE A 82 6.11 6.78 -21.33
C PHE A 82 7.09 5.85 -22.07
N ALA A 83 7.01 4.53 -21.85
CA ALA A 83 7.84 3.56 -22.56
C ALA A 83 7.57 3.53 -24.07
N PHE A 84 6.31 3.60 -24.48
CA PHE A 84 5.90 3.66 -25.88
C PHE A 84 6.44 4.93 -26.57
N TRP A 85 6.17 6.10 -25.99
CA TRP A 85 6.64 7.38 -26.54
C TRP A 85 8.16 7.52 -26.47
N GLY A 86 8.82 6.95 -25.46
CA GLY A 86 10.28 6.88 -25.38
C GLY A 86 10.87 6.03 -26.51
N THR A 87 10.26 4.88 -26.81
CA THR A 87 10.72 3.99 -27.90
C THR A 87 10.49 4.63 -29.26
N VAL A 88 9.28 5.16 -29.52
CA VAL A 88 8.94 5.83 -30.79
C VAL A 88 9.78 7.10 -30.97
N GLY A 89 9.91 7.92 -29.93
CA GLY A 89 10.70 9.14 -29.94
C GLY A 89 12.19 8.87 -30.13
N GLY A 90 12.75 7.88 -29.43
CA GLY A 90 14.14 7.46 -29.61
C GLY A 90 14.42 6.95 -31.02
N LEU A 91 13.49 6.19 -31.60
CA LEU A 91 13.62 5.65 -32.95
C LEU A 91 13.53 6.76 -34.01
N LEU A 92 12.64 7.74 -33.83
CA LEU A 92 12.58 8.94 -34.66
C LEU A 92 13.86 9.78 -34.58
N ILE A 93 14.45 9.94 -33.39
CA ILE A 93 15.72 10.67 -33.23
C ILE A 93 16.84 9.95 -33.97
N VAL A 94 16.96 8.63 -33.81
CA VAL A 94 18.00 7.83 -34.47
C VAL A 94 17.85 7.81 -35.99
N THR A 95 16.63 7.87 -36.54
CA THR A 95 16.44 7.90 -38.00
C THR A 95 16.55 9.32 -38.58
N LEU A 96 16.02 10.34 -37.90
CA LEU A 96 16.00 11.71 -38.41
C LEU A 96 17.33 12.45 -38.21
N VAL A 97 18.01 12.32 -37.07
CA VAL A 97 19.23 13.10 -36.77
C VAL A 97 20.37 12.79 -37.75
N PRO A 98 20.65 11.52 -38.15
CA PRO A 98 21.65 11.23 -39.17
C PRO A 98 21.10 11.40 -40.60
N GLY A 99 19.80 11.19 -40.79
CA GLY A 99 19.15 11.28 -42.10
C GLY A 99 19.04 12.70 -42.63
N LEU A 100 18.84 13.69 -41.75
CA LEU A 100 18.64 15.08 -42.14
C LEU A 100 19.90 15.72 -42.76
N PRO A 101 21.12 15.59 -42.19
CA PRO A 101 22.34 16.11 -42.80
C PRO A 101 22.69 15.42 -44.12
N LEU A 102 22.42 14.11 -44.23
CA LEU A 102 22.58 13.34 -45.47
C LEU A 102 21.60 13.82 -46.56
N ALA A 103 20.34 14.05 -46.20
CA ALA A 103 19.32 14.55 -47.12
C ALA A 103 19.55 16.02 -47.53
N MET A 104 20.17 16.82 -46.67
CA MET A 104 20.53 18.23 -46.94
C MET A 104 21.88 18.38 -47.66
N GLY A 105 22.58 17.28 -48.00
CA GLY A 105 23.84 17.33 -48.75
C GLY A 105 25.06 17.83 -47.96
N PHE A 106 25.00 17.82 -46.63
CA PHE A 106 26.11 18.27 -45.77
C PHE A 106 27.26 17.26 -45.66
N VAL A 107 27.06 16.01 -46.09
CA VAL A 107 28.08 14.96 -46.07
C VAL A 107 28.40 14.56 -47.53
N PRO A 108 29.65 14.74 -48.00
CA PRO A 108 30.05 14.34 -49.35
C PRO A 108 29.78 12.84 -49.57
N SER A 109 29.13 12.50 -50.67
CA SER A 109 28.61 11.19 -51.00
C SER A 109 29.71 10.13 -51.13
N VAL A 110 29.91 9.35 -50.06
CA VAL A 110 30.71 8.10 -50.11
C VAL A 110 29.94 6.97 -50.81
N PHE A 111 28.63 7.14 -51.03
CA PHE A 111 27.76 6.18 -51.69
C PHE A 111 27.05 6.86 -52.87
N ASP A 112 27.21 6.31 -54.08
CA ASP A 112 26.61 6.77 -55.34
C ASP A 112 25.11 6.43 -55.39
N VAL A 113 24.34 7.03 -54.48
CA VAL A 113 22.90 6.82 -54.34
C VAL A 113 22.20 7.98 -55.04
N SER A 114 21.41 7.68 -56.08
CA SER A 114 20.66 8.70 -56.81
C SER A 114 19.80 9.56 -55.88
N GLU A 115 19.74 10.87 -56.14
CA GLU A 115 19.22 11.93 -55.24
C GLU A 115 17.78 11.72 -54.70
N GLY A 116 17.02 10.74 -55.18
CA GLY A 116 15.69 10.39 -54.65
C GLY A 116 15.58 9.07 -53.89
N THR A 117 16.60 8.20 -53.96
CA THR A 117 16.49 6.81 -53.47
C THR A 117 16.79 6.71 -51.97
N GLY A 118 17.75 7.49 -51.47
CA GLY A 118 18.11 7.50 -50.03
C GLY A 118 16.97 7.99 -49.13
N VAL A 119 16.27 9.05 -49.55
CA VAL A 119 15.13 9.60 -48.80
C VAL A 119 13.99 8.59 -48.71
N LYS A 120 13.66 7.90 -49.81
CA LYS A 120 12.62 6.85 -49.83
C LYS A 120 12.97 5.69 -48.90
N TRP A 121 14.21 5.22 -48.91
CA TRP A 121 14.65 4.17 -47.99
C TRP A 121 14.55 4.60 -46.53
N LEU A 122 14.89 5.85 -46.21
CA LEU A 122 14.78 6.37 -44.85
C LEU A 122 13.32 6.40 -44.35
N PHE A 123 12.38 6.80 -45.21
CA PHE A 123 10.96 6.74 -44.90
C PHE A 123 10.46 5.29 -44.72
N ILE A 124 10.87 4.38 -45.60
CA ILE A 124 10.49 2.96 -45.51
C ILE A 124 11.02 2.34 -44.23
N VAL A 125 12.32 2.52 -43.92
CA VAL A 125 12.94 1.99 -42.70
C VAL A 125 12.29 2.58 -41.45
N SER A 126 12.02 3.89 -41.44
CA SER A 126 11.33 4.54 -40.33
C SER A 126 9.90 4.01 -40.15
N ALA A 127 9.13 3.86 -41.24
CA ALA A 127 7.78 3.33 -41.20
C ALA A 127 7.76 1.87 -40.72
N CYS A 128 8.67 1.02 -41.24
CA CYS A 128 8.81 -0.36 -40.80
C CYS A 128 9.18 -0.47 -39.32
N ALA A 129 10.07 0.38 -38.84
CA ALA A 129 10.49 0.39 -37.45
C ALA A 129 9.40 0.91 -36.50
N ILE A 130 8.61 1.91 -36.91
CA ILE A 130 7.40 2.35 -36.18
C ILE A 130 6.37 1.21 -36.13
N ALA A 131 6.09 0.55 -37.26
CA ALA A 131 5.15 -0.57 -37.32
C ALA A 131 5.60 -1.74 -36.43
N LEU A 132 6.88 -2.12 -36.49
CA LEU A 132 7.48 -3.13 -35.62
C LEU A 132 7.36 -2.74 -34.15
N SER A 133 7.65 -1.48 -33.80
CA SER A 133 7.48 -0.96 -32.45
C SER A 133 6.02 -1.05 -31.98
N MET A 134 5.05 -0.74 -32.84
CA MET A 134 3.62 -0.88 -32.52
C MET A 134 3.22 -2.33 -32.28
N ILE A 135 3.72 -3.28 -33.10
CA ILE A 135 3.45 -4.72 -32.93
C ILE A 135 4.07 -5.22 -31.63
N VAL A 136 5.36 -4.95 -31.40
CA VAL A 136 6.07 -5.36 -30.17
C VAL A 136 5.39 -4.77 -28.94
N ASN A 137 5.03 -3.49 -28.95
CA ASN A 137 4.33 -2.87 -27.83
C ASN A 137 2.89 -3.39 -27.68
N GLY A 138 2.20 -3.71 -28.77
CA GLY A 138 0.87 -4.31 -28.76
C GLY A 138 0.86 -5.70 -28.12
N VAL A 139 1.86 -6.53 -28.44
CA VAL A 139 2.03 -7.87 -27.85
C VAL A 139 2.53 -7.80 -26.40
N ARG A 140 3.47 -6.88 -26.10
CA ARG A 140 4.00 -6.72 -24.74
C ARG A 140 3.02 -6.08 -23.77
N ARG A 141 2.07 -5.26 -24.25
CA ARG A 141 1.14 -4.52 -23.40
C ARG A 141 0.27 -5.44 -22.51
N PRO A 142 -0.45 -6.45 -23.04
CA PRO A 142 -1.21 -7.38 -22.20
C PRO A 142 -0.33 -8.11 -21.18
N TRP A 143 0.86 -8.55 -21.59
CA TRP A 143 1.80 -9.24 -20.70
C TRP A 143 2.30 -8.32 -19.58
N MET A 144 2.69 -7.08 -19.91
CA MET A 144 3.10 -6.09 -18.91
C MET A 144 1.97 -5.74 -17.96
N ILE A 145 0.76 -5.50 -18.47
CA ILE A 145 -0.40 -5.22 -17.60
C ILE A 145 -0.64 -6.42 -16.69
N ARG A 146 -0.63 -7.66 -17.19
CA ARG A 146 -0.80 -8.86 -16.36
C ARG A 146 0.26 -8.99 -15.27
N ASN A 147 1.51 -8.71 -15.57
CA ASN A 147 2.63 -8.94 -14.64
C ASN A 147 3.03 -7.70 -13.83
N HIS A 148 2.40 -6.55 -14.05
CA HIS A 148 2.81 -5.30 -13.40
C HIS A 148 2.43 -5.32 -11.91
N ARG A 149 3.46 -5.21 -11.06
CA ARG A 149 3.31 -5.11 -9.61
C ARG A 149 3.34 -3.65 -9.18
N ILE A 150 2.46 -3.31 -8.26
CA ILE A 150 2.45 -2.03 -7.56
C ILE A 150 2.63 -2.36 -6.09
N ALA A 151 3.87 -2.25 -5.62
CA ALA A 151 4.24 -2.38 -4.22
C ALA A 151 4.57 -1.00 -3.65
N LEU A 152 4.65 -0.91 -2.33
CA LEU A 152 5.27 0.24 -1.69
C LEU A 152 6.79 0.17 -1.88
N ASP A 153 7.40 1.31 -2.19
CA ASP A 153 8.85 1.42 -2.36
C ASP A 153 9.61 1.10 -1.06
N GLY A 154 10.73 0.40 -1.20
CA GLY A 154 11.64 0.01 -0.10
C GLY A 154 11.11 -1.13 0.78
N SER A 155 11.96 -1.73 1.62
CA SER A 155 11.52 -2.70 2.64
C SER A 155 10.95 -1.99 3.88
N LEU A 156 10.17 -2.71 4.69
CA LEU A 156 9.68 -2.17 5.96
C LEU A 156 10.85 -1.82 6.89
N ASP A 157 11.89 -2.65 6.90
CA ASP A 157 13.10 -2.43 7.70
C ASP A 157 13.80 -1.14 7.30
N ASP A 158 14.02 -0.92 5.99
CA ASP A 158 14.64 0.31 5.49
C ASP A 158 13.81 1.54 5.90
N PHE A 159 12.48 1.44 5.82
CA PHE A 159 11.59 2.53 6.21
C PHE A 159 11.64 2.82 7.70
N ALA A 160 11.55 1.77 8.53
CA ALA A 160 11.60 1.88 9.98
C ALA A 160 12.95 2.45 10.43
N ASP A 161 14.06 1.95 9.89
CA ASP A 161 15.41 2.41 10.24
C ASP A 161 15.64 3.85 9.78
N THR A 162 15.28 4.18 8.53
CA THR A 162 15.45 5.53 8.00
C THR A 162 14.63 6.54 8.79
N VAL A 163 13.35 6.26 9.06
CA VAL A 163 12.49 7.20 9.78
C VAL A 163 12.83 7.25 11.26
N SER A 164 12.91 6.10 11.93
CA SER A 164 13.10 6.00 13.38
C SER A 164 14.48 6.48 13.82
N ASN A 165 15.56 5.96 13.21
CA ASN A 165 16.92 6.30 13.64
C ASN A 165 17.24 7.76 13.34
N ARG A 166 16.82 8.27 12.19
CA ARG A 166 17.04 9.68 11.83
C ARG A 166 16.26 10.61 12.73
N TRP A 167 15.00 10.28 13.03
CA TRP A 167 14.17 11.05 13.95
C TRP A 167 14.78 11.09 15.36
N ARG A 168 15.21 9.94 15.89
CA ARG A 168 15.86 9.86 17.21
C ARG A 168 17.18 10.62 17.25
N THR A 169 17.97 10.57 16.17
CA THR A 169 19.25 11.29 16.07
C THR A 169 19.05 12.81 16.15
N VAL A 170 18.06 13.34 15.42
CA VAL A 170 17.83 14.79 15.34
C VAL A 170 17.04 15.32 16.55
N TYR A 171 16.03 14.58 17.01
CA TYR A 171 15.10 15.05 18.04
C TYR A 171 15.30 14.43 19.42
N GLY A 172 16.14 13.40 19.56
CA GLY A 172 16.42 12.72 20.83
C GLY A 172 15.26 11.88 21.38
N THR A 173 14.16 11.75 20.63
CA THR A 173 12.97 10.99 21.02
C THR A 173 12.51 10.10 19.88
N ASP A 174 11.64 9.13 20.17
CA ASP A 174 10.95 8.37 19.12
C ASP A 174 9.85 9.19 18.45
N VAL A 175 9.38 8.73 17.30
CA VAL A 175 8.18 9.28 16.66
C VAL A 175 6.98 8.99 17.56
N LEU A 176 6.26 10.03 17.96
CA LEU A 176 5.18 9.90 18.93
C LEU A 176 4.16 8.85 18.51
N GLY A 177 3.91 7.87 19.38
CA GLY A 177 2.90 6.82 19.18
C GLY A 177 3.32 5.68 18.24
N ALA A 178 4.46 5.81 17.54
CA ALA A 178 5.00 4.72 16.73
C ALA A 178 5.53 3.59 17.62
N VAL A 179 5.34 2.36 17.17
CA VAL A 179 5.86 1.14 17.79
C VAL A 179 6.61 0.37 16.73
N ASP A 180 7.83 -0.06 17.03
CA ASP A 180 8.60 -0.94 16.16
C ASP A 180 8.14 -2.40 16.31
N GLU A 181 7.38 -2.88 15.33
CA GLU A 181 6.84 -4.24 15.28
C GLU A 181 7.91 -5.34 15.23
N ARG A 182 9.16 -5.00 14.88
CA ARG A 182 10.27 -5.95 14.84
C ARG A 182 10.68 -6.35 16.26
N ASP A 183 10.73 -5.35 17.14
CA ASP A 183 11.19 -5.51 18.53
C ASP A 183 10.04 -5.66 19.53
N ALA A 184 8.82 -5.26 19.15
CA ALA A 184 7.68 -5.27 20.05
C ALA A 184 7.24 -6.69 20.43
N THR A 185 7.10 -6.94 21.74
CA THR A 185 6.53 -8.20 22.23
C THR A 185 5.01 -8.19 22.07
N ILE A 186 4.45 -9.24 21.46
CA ILE A 186 3.01 -9.44 21.40
C ILE A 186 2.56 -10.06 22.72
N SER A 187 1.89 -9.27 23.55
CA SER A 187 1.29 -9.70 24.80
C SER A 187 -0.20 -10.00 24.59
N GLY A 188 -0.60 -11.22 24.93
CA GLY A 188 -2.01 -11.66 24.99
C GLY A 188 -2.58 -11.58 26.42
N SER A 189 -3.88 -11.87 26.55
CA SER A 189 -4.50 -12.06 27.87
C SER A 189 -4.01 -13.38 28.51
N PRO A 190 -3.70 -13.39 29.82
CA PRO A 190 -3.42 -14.64 30.55
C PRO A 190 -4.65 -15.55 30.66
N THR A 191 -5.85 -14.99 30.52
CA THR A 191 -7.13 -15.71 30.57
C THR A 191 -7.93 -15.41 29.29
N PRO A 192 -7.55 -16.00 28.14
CA PRO A 192 -8.16 -15.67 26.87
C PRO A 192 -9.60 -16.20 26.78
N ARG A 193 -10.55 -15.31 26.49
CA ARG A 193 -11.95 -15.58 26.17
C ARG A 193 -12.20 -15.67 24.66
N TYR A 194 -11.34 -15.06 23.87
CA TYR A 194 -11.38 -15.05 22.40
C TYR A 194 -9.97 -15.20 21.84
N ALA A 195 -9.85 -15.74 20.63
CA ALA A 195 -8.61 -15.72 19.86
C ALA A 195 -8.73 -14.73 18.70
N VAL A 196 -7.68 -13.96 18.44
CA VAL A 196 -7.49 -13.22 17.19
C VAL A 196 -6.41 -13.94 16.40
N LEU A 197 -6.77 -14.41 15.21
CA LEU A 197 -5.88 -15.08 14.28
C LEU A 197 -5.58 -14.14 13.11
N CYS A 198 -4.33 -13.69 12.98
CA CYS A 198 -3.90 -12.77 11.92
C CYS A 198 -2.49 -13.12 11.44
N PRO A 199 -2.25 -13.29 10.12
CA PRO A 199 -0.90 -13.54 9.61
C PRO A 199 0.00 -12.30 9.70
N ASP A 200 -0.58 -11.11 9.76
CA ASP A 200 0.14 -9.84 9.81
C ASP A 200 0.54 -9.52 11.26
N ARG A 201 1.86 -9.59 11.51
CA ARG A 201 2.46 -9.30 12.81
C ARG A 201 2.21 -7.86 13.25
N SER A 202 2.27 -6.90 12.34
CA SER A 202 2.09 -5.47 12.63
C SER A 202 0.68 -5.19 13.15
N VAL A 203 -0.33 -5.87 12.63
CA VAL A 203 -1.70 -5.82 13.16
C VAL A 203 -1.77 -6.34 14.58
N LEU A 204 -1.14 -7.48 14.89
CA LEU A 204 -1.12 -8.04 16.24
C LEU A 204 -0.36 -7.14 17.23
N VAL A 205 0.78 -6.58 16.82
CA VAL A 205 1.54 -5.59 17.61
C VAL A 205 0.69 -4.35 17.88
N CYS A 206 -0.03 -3.83 16.88
CA CYS A 206 -0.94 -2.70 17.05
C CYS A 206 -2.01 -3.01 18.10
N LEU A 207 -2.65 -4.17 18.05
CA LEU A 207 -3.67 -4.56 19.03
C LEU A 207 -3.07 -4.72 20.44
N SER A 208 -1.88 -5.30 20.54
CA SER A 208 -1.17 -5.50 21.80
C SER A 208 -0.74 -4.17 22.44
N ALA A 209 -0.12 -3.28 21.65
CA ALA A 209 0.36 -1.97 22.11
C ALA A 209 -0.75 -1.02 22.56
N ASN A 210 -2.00 -1.28 22.15
CA ASN A 210 -3.19 -0.55 22.59
C ASN A 210 -3.97 -1.29 23.69
N HIS A 211 -3.36 -2.31 24.32
CA HIS A 211 -3.95 -3.11 25.40
C HIS A 211 -5.30 -3.77 25.08
N VAL A 212 -5.64 -3.92 23.79
CA VAL A 212 -6.92 -4.52 23.36
C VAL A 212 -6.99 -5.97 23.83
N ALA A 213 -5.87 -6.69 23.74
CA ALA A 213 -5.79 -8.08 24.18
C ALA A 213 -6.07 -8.24 25.68
N LEU A 214 -5.52 -7.36 26.52
CA LEU A 214 -5.77 -7.39 27.97
C LEU A 214 -7.23 -7.01 28.28
N ASN A 215 -7.70 -5.91 27.69
CA ASN A 215 -9.02 -5.35 27.98
C ASN A 215 -10.19 -6.25 27.53
N ARG A 216 -10.00 -6.98 26.43
CA ARG A 216 -11.04 -7.85 25.84
C ARG A 216 -10.79 -9.34 26.06
N GLY A 217 -9.72 -9.71 26.78
CA GLY A 217 -9.39 -11.11 27.02
C GLY A 217 -9.03 -11.86 25.73
N LEU A 218 -8.16 -11.30 24.88
CA LEU A 218 -7.79 -11.89 23.59
C LEU A 218 -6.45 -12.63 23.66
N ALA A 219 -6.38 -13.82 23.06
CA ALA A 219 -5.12 -14.41 22.59
C ALA A 219 -4.81 -13.86 21.19
N LEU A 220 -3.62 -13.30 20.99
CA LEU A 220 -3.17 -12.76 19.69
C LEU A 220 -2.22 -13.76 19.04
N LEU A 221 -2.59 -14.32 17.89
CA LEU A 221 -1.93 -15.49 17.30
C LEU A 221 -1.72 -15.31 15.79
N THR A 222 -0.57 -15.77 15.30
CA THR A 222 -0.29 -15.91 13.86
C THR A 222 -0.57 -17.32 13.36
N ASP A 223 -0.41 -18.32 14.24
CA ASP A 223 -0.48 -19.73 13.90
C ASP A 223 -1.84 -20.33 14.36
N PRO A 224 -2.63 -20.91 13.45
CA PRO A 224 -3.88 -21.59 13.81
C PRO A 224 -3.69 -22.79 14.75
N ASP A 225 -2.51 -23.41 14.81
CA ASP A 225 -2.23 -24.53 15.73
C ASP A 225 -2.19 -24.09 17.19
N GLN A 226 -1.96 -22.81 17.47
CA GLN A 226 -1.88 -22.25 18.81
C GLN A 226 -3.22 -21.78 19.39
N VAL A 227 -4.30 -21.87 18.60
CA VAL A 227 -5.63 -21.40 19.01
C VAL A 227 -6.17 -22.29 20.14
N PRO A 228 -6.53 -21.72 21.31
CA PRO A 228 -7.08 -22.50 22.41
C PRO A 228 -8.34 -23.27 22.01
N PRO A 229 -8.56 -24.47 22.57
CA PRO A 229 -9.79 -25.20 22.33
C PRO A 229 -10.99 -24.38 22.83
N THR A 230 -12.15 -24.62 22.24
CA THR A 230 -13.49 -24.10 22.62
C THR A 230 -13.77 -22.60 22.51
N ILE A 231 -12.77 -21.69 22.48
CA ILE A 231 -13.04 -20.24 22.39
C ILE A 231 -13.34 -19.76 20.95
N PRO A 232 -14.14 -18.69 20.76
CA PRO A 232 -14.35 -18.10 19.44
C PRO A 232 -13.06 -17.52 18.83
N VAL A 233 -12.97 -17.53 17.50
CA VAL A 233 -11.80 -17.11 16.72
C VAL A 233 -12.18 -15.97 15.80
N LEU A 234 -11.63 -14.79 16.03
CA LEU A 234 -11.72 -13.61 15.18
C LEU A 234 -10.60 -13.68 14.14
N VAL A 235 -10.96 -13.88 12.88
CA VAL A 235 -9.99 -14.01 11.78
C VAL A 235 -9.79 -12.64 11.14
N LEU A 236 -8.57 -12.14 11.20
CA LEU A 236 -8.14 -10.89 10.57
C LEU A 236 -7.26 -11.20 9.36
N HIS A 237 -7.58 -10.61 8.22
CA HIS A 237 -6.89 -10.86 6.96
C HIS A 237 -6.94 -9.63 6.04
N ASP A 238 -6.06 -9.62 5.05
CA ASP A 238 -6.03 -8.63 3.98
C ASP A 238 -7.21 -8.80 3.02
N ALA A 239 -7.62 -7.73 2.34
CA ALA A 239 -8.47 -7.84 1.15
C ALA A 239 -7.64 -8.34 -0.02
N SER A 240 -7.29 -9.62 0.00
CA SER A 240 -6.47 -10.31 -1.00
C SER A 240 -6.96 -11.74 -1.21
N PRO A 241 -6.62 -12.39 -2.34
CA PRO A 241 -6.96 -13.80 -2.56
C PRO A 241 -6.39 -14.71 -1.46
N ALA A 242 -5.16 -14.43 -0.99
CA ALA A 242 -4.55 -15.16 0.11
C ALA A 242 -5.32 -14.98 1.44
N GLY A 243 -5.78 -13.75 1.73
CA GLY A 243 -6.60 -13.47 2.91
C GLY A 243 -7.96 -14.18 2.89
N LEU A 244 -8.62 -14.23 1.73
CA LEU A 244 -9.87 -14.97 1.58
C LEU A 244 -9.68 -16.48 1.76
N ARG A 245 -8.59 -17.05 1.21
CA ARG A 245 -8.22 -18.45 1.47
C ARG A 245 -7.96 -18.69 2.95
N PHE A 246 -7.25 -17.78 3.62
CA PHE A 246 -7.00 -17.87 5.06
C PHE A 246 -8.28 -17.94 5.89
N VAL A 247 -9.30 -17.15 5.56
CA VAL A 247 -10.62 -17.24 6.20
C VAL A 247 -11.31 -18.57 5.91
N ALA A 248 -11.28 -19.03 4.66
CA ALA A 248 -11.87 -20.32 4.30
C ALA A 248 -11.20 -21.48 5.07
N ASP A 249 -9.87 -21.44 5.19
CA ASP A 249 -9.09 -22.44 5.93
C ASP A 249 -9.41 -22.40 7.42
N ALA A 250 -9.49 -21.20 8.01
CA ALA A 250 -9.91 -21.03 9.40
C ALA A 250 -11.34 -21.54 9.65
N ARG A 251 -12.28 -21.29 8.73
CA ARG A 251 -13.65 -21.81 8.83
C ARG A 251 -13.70 -23.33 8.72
N ARG A 252 -12.91 -23.94 7.82
CA ARG A 252 -12.81 -25.42 7.73
C ARG A 252 -12.25 -26.02 9.02
N ARG A 253 -11.30 -25.34 9.65
CA ARG A 253 -10.62 -25.82 10.87
C ARG A 253 -11.42 -25.62 12.15
N PHE A 254 -12.04 -24.45 12.33
CA PHE A 254 -12.69 -24.07 13.59
C PHE A 254 -14.22 -24.07 13.52
N GLY A 255 -14.80 -24.32 12.34
CA GLY A 255 -16.25 -24.35 12.13
C GLY A 255 -16.92 -23.01 12.46
N SER A 256 -18.03 -23.07 13.19
CA SER A 256 -18.82 -21.89 13.60
C SER A 256 -18.09 -20.95 14.57
N ARG A 257 -16.96 -21.38 15.14
CA ARG A 257 -16.14 -20.54 16.04
C ARG A 257 -15.37 -19.47 15.26
N ALA A 258 -15.04 -19.71 13.99
CA ALA A 258 -14.31 -18.76 13.16
C ALA A 258 -15.25 -17.68 12.59
N VAL A 259 -15.09 -16.46 13.04
CA VAL A 259 -15.79 -15.29 12.51
C VAL A 259 -14.80 -14.40 11.78
N ASP A 260 -15.19 -14.07 10.55
CA ASP A 260 -14.45 -13.15 9.71
C ASP A 260 -14.64 -11.70 10.22
N VAL A 261 -13.52 -11.06 10.54
CA VAL A 261 -13.42 -9.66 10.99
C VAL A 261 -12.40 -8.90 10.12
N GLY A 262 -11.88 -9.53 9.07
CA GLY A 262 -10.81 -8.99 8.25
C GLY A 262 -11.28 -7.87 7.33
N LEU A 263 -10.33 -7.41 6.51
CA LEU A 263 -10.60 -6.41 5.51
C LEU A 263 -11.28 -7.07 4.31
N SER A 264 -12.58 -6.85 4.14
CA SER A 264 -13.29 -7.35 2.97
C SER A 264 -12.95 -6.55 1.69
N PRO A 265 -12.98 -7.20 0.50
CA PRO A 265 -12.81 -6.51 -0.79
C PRO A 265 -13.75 -5.32 -0.96
N ARG A 266 -15.03 -5.45 -0.56
CA ARG A 266 -16.00 -4.34 -0.54
C ARG A 266 -15.49 -3.09 0.15
N HIS A 267 -14.92 -3.26 1.34
CA HIS A 267 -14.40 -2.14 2.13
C HIS A 267 -13.07 -1.62 1.58
N ALA A 268 -12.28 -2.47 0.94
CA ALA A 268 -11.04 -2.07 0.27
C ALA A 268 -11.32 -1.22 -0.99
N LEU A 269 -12.34 -1.55 -1.77
CA LEU A 269 -12.80 -0.76 -2.93
C LEU A 269 -13.21 0.67 -2.54
N ALA A 270 -13.77 0.86 -1.35
CA ALA A 270 -14.11 2.19 -0.83
C ALA A 270 -12.88 2.99 -0.32
N ARG A 271 -11.68 2.39 -0.31
CA ARG A 271 -10.44 2.98 0.24
C ARG A 271 -9.47 3.37 -0.87
N ARG A 272 -8.44 4.14 -0.50
CA ARG A 272 -7.49 4.77 -1.44
C ARG A 272 -6.11 4.13 -1.51
N LEU A 273 -5.86 3.05 -0.75
CA LEU A 273 -4.58 2.36 -0.82
C LEU A 273 -4.80 0.97 -1.40
N TRP A 274 -4.43 0.83 -2.67
CA TRP A 274 -4.47 -0.42 -3.41
C TRP A 274 -3.05 -0.75 -3.85
N LEU A 275 -2.66 -1.98 -3.58
CA LEU A 275 -1.44 -2.59 -4.08
C LEU A 275 -1.82 -3.59 -5.14
N ARG A 276 -0.85 -3.94 -5.97
CA ARG A 276 -1.09 -4.83 -7.11
C ARG A 276 -0.04 -5.91 -7.19
N GLU A 277 -0.50 -7.14 -7.24
CA GLU A 277 0.27 -8.31 -7.64
C GLU A 277 -0.04 -8.67 -9.10
N PRO A 278 0.67 -9.64 -9.70
CA PRO A 278 0.29 -10.15 -11.01
C PRO A 278 -1.17 -10.59 -11.03
N GLN A 279 -1.81 -10.38 -12.17
CA GLN A 279 -3.15 -10.83 -12.45
C GLN A 279 -3.28 -12.34 -12.18
N LEU A 280 -4.37 -12.72 -11.53
CA LEU A 280 -4.68 -14.11 -11.22
C LEU A 280 -4.89 -14.92 -12.51
N SER A 281 -4.58 -16.21 -12.43
CA SER A 281 -4.97 -17.16 -13.48
C SER A 281 -6.50 -17.33 -13.49
N PRO A 282 -7.12 -17.77 -14.60
CA PRO A 282 -8.56 -18.07 -14.63
C PRO A 282 -8.97 -19.05 -13.53
N ASP A 283 -8.19 -20.11 -13.31
CA ASP A 283 -8.45 -21.11 -12.28
C ASP A 283 -8.41 -20.50 -10.86
N ASP A 284 -7.49 -19.55 -10.60
CA ASP A 284 -7.42 -18.84 -9.33
C ASP A 284 -8.63 -17.89 -9.12
N VAL A 285 -9.14 -17.29 -10.19
CA VAL A 285 -10.35 -16.44 -10.14
C VAL A 285 -11.58 -17.30 -9.86
N ASP A 286 -11.70 -18.45 -10.50
CA ASP A 286 -12.79 -19.41 -10.30
C ASP A 286 -12.76 -20.02 -8.89
N ALA A 287 -11.58 -20.10 -8.28
CA ALA A 287 -11.41 -20.53 -6.89
C ALA A 287 -11.79 -19.45 -5.84
N LEU A 288 -12.09 -18.22 -6.25
CA LEU A 288 -12.52 -17.17 -5.32
C LEU A 288 -13.92 -17.47 -4.74
N PRO A 289 -14.22 -17.02 -3.50
CA PRO A 289 -15.52 -17.26 -2.87
C PRO A 289 -16.70 -16.80 -3.75
N THR A 290 -17.73 -17.65 -3.87
CA THR A 290 -18.88 -17.41 -4.74
C THR A 290 -19.80 -16.27 -4.28
N ASP A 291 -19.65 -15.79 -3.06
CA ASP A 291 -20.43 -14.69 -2.47
C ASP A 291 -19.88 -13.28 -2.77
N LEU A 292 -18.73 -13.18 -3.46
CA LEU A 292 -18.18 -11.91 -3.93
C LEU A 292 -19.05 -11.28 -5.03
N SER A 293 -19.14 -9.95 -5.06
CA SER A 293 -19.73 -9.26 -6.22
C SER A 293 -18.80 -9.31 -7.44
N ASP A 294 -19.35 -9.06 -8.62
CA ASP A 294 -18.57 -9.02 -9.87
C ASP A 294 -17.43 -7.99 -9.77
N ASP A 295 -17.71 -6.79 -9.24
CA ASP A 295 -16.68 -5.75 -9.01
C ASP A 295 -15.54 -6.23 -8.08
N GLU A 296 -15.87 -7.02 -7.05
CA GLU A 296 -14.89 -7.54 -6.09
C GLU A 296 -14.02 -8.62 -6.74
N ARG A 297 -14.64 -9.51 -7.53
CA ARG A 297 -13.93 -10.52 -8.33
C ARG A 297 -13.03 -9.91 -9.37
N ASP A 298 -13.53 -8.93 -10.13
CA ASP A 298 -12.74 -8.25 -11.16
C ASP A 298 -11.54 -7.53 -10.55
N TRP A 299 -11.74 -6.84 -9.42
CA TRP A 299 -10.68 -6.14 -8.71
C TRP A 299 -9.58 -7.09 -8.22
N LEU A 300 -9.94 -8.19 -7.57
CA LEU A 300 -8.99 -9.23 -7.15
C LEU A 300 -8.36 -9.94 -8.36
N GLY A 301 -9.16 -10.20 -9.39
CA GLY A 301 -8.76 -10.93 -10.60
C GLY A 301 -7.65 -10.21 -11.35
N ILE A 302 -7.73 -8.88 -11.50
CA ILE A 302 -6.66 -8.09 -12.12
C ILE A 302 -5.45 -7.85 -11.19
N GLY A 303 -5.44 -8.47 -10.01
CA GLY A 303 -4.33 -8.52 -9.06
C GLY A 303 -4.34 -7.43 -7.98
N TRP A 304 -5.41 -6.62 -7.86
CA TRP A 304 -5.46 -5.64 -6.79
C TRP A 304 -5.75 -6.28 -5.44
N TRP A 305 -5.16 -5.71 -4.41
CA TRP A 305 -5.39 -6.09 -3.03
C TRP A 305 -5.15 -4.92 -2.08
N SER A 306 -5.55 -5.06 -0.81
CA SER A 306 -5.32 -4.05 0.22
C SER A 306 -4.94 -4.72 1.54
N PRO A 307 -3.81 -4.31 2.17
CA PRO A 307 -3.38 -4.89 3.42
C PRO A 307 -4.25 -4.42 4.59
N ILE A 308 -4.52 -5.29 5.55
CA ILE A 308 -5.23 -4.93 6.78
C ILE A 308 -4.40 -3.97 7.64
N ALA A 309 -3.07 -4.03 7.58
CA ALA A 309 -2.20 -3.03 8.20
C ALA A 309 -2.34 -1.62 7.59
N ALA A 310 -3.01 -1.44 6.45
CA ALA A 310 -3.38 -0.09 5.98
C ALA A 310 -4.56 0.52 6.75
N VAL A 311 -5.26 -0.27 7.58
CA VAL A 311 -6.38 0.20 8.40
C VAL A 311 -5.86 0.96 9.62
N PRO A 312 -6.31 2.22 9.85
CA PRO A 312 -5.89 2.98 11.02
C PRO A 312 -6.25 2.27 12.34
N PRO A 313 -5.41 2.39 13.40
CA PRO A 313 -5.61 1.71 14.68
C PRO A 313 -7.04 1.82 15.21
N ARG A 314 -7.59 3.04 15.28
CA ARG A 314 -8.97 3.26 15.77
C ARG A 314 -10.01 2.41 15.06
N LYS A 315 -9.91 2.26 13.73
CA LYS A 315 -10.87 1.47 12.94
C LYS A 315 -10.67 -0.02 13.13
N LEU A 316 -9.41 -0.46 13.25
CA LEU A 316 -9.04 -1.85 13.50
C LEU A 316 -9.56 -2.29 14.88
N ILE A 317 -9.27 -1.50 15.93
CA ILE A 317 -9.73 -1.76 17.30
C ILE A 317 -11.25 -1.79 17.36
N ALA A 318 -11.93 -0.81 16.78
CA ALA A 318 -13.39 -0.78 16.74
C ALA A 318 -14.03 -1.96 15.97
N ALA A 319 -13.32 -2.54 15.00
CA ALA A 319 -13.79 -3.74 14.30
C ALA A 319 -13.68 -4.99 15.19
N VAL A 320 -12.56 -5.14 15.90
CA VAL A 320 -12.33 -6.22 16.87
C VAL A 320 -13.34 -6.11 18.03
N ASP A 321 -13.48 -4.93 18.63
CA ASP A 321 -14.43 -4.68 19.72
C ASP A 321 -15.86 -5.05 19.31
N ARG A 322 -16.33 -4.55 18.15
CA ARG A 322 -17.66 -4.89 17.64
C ARG A 322 -17.83 -6.39 17.40
N ALA A 323 -16.76 -7.09 17.02
CA ALA A 323 -16.82 -8.53 16.83
C ALA A 323 -16.90 -9.28 18.15
N VAL A 324 -16.13 -8.88 19.16
CA VAL A 324 -16.22 -9.40 20.54
C VAL A 324 -17.62 -9.18 21.11
N ASP A 325 -18.16 -7.97 20.97
CA ASP A 325 -19.47 -7.59 21.49
C ASP A 325 -20.61 -8.43 20.87
N ARG A 326 -20.42 -9.04 19.68
CA ARG A 326 -21.41 -9.96 19.08
C ARG A 326 -21.49 -11.33 19.77
N PHE A 327 -20.44 -11.74 20.48
CA PHE A 327 -20.38 -13.01 21.19
C PHE A 327 -20.80 -12.92 22.65
N GLU A 328 -20.95 -11.72 23.20
CA GLU A 328 -21.43 -11.57 24.57
C GLU A 328 -22.96 -11.71 24.61
N PRO A 329 -23.52 -12.67 25.37
CA PRO A 329 -24.95 -12.99 25.35
C PRO A 329 -25.88 -11.83 25.76
N GLY A 330 -25.37 -10.82 26.47
CA GLY A 330 -26.15 -9.65 26.91
C GLY A 330 -26.50 -8.64 25.80
N THR A 331 -25.69 -8.53 24.75
CA THR A 331 -25.93 -7.56 23.65
C THR A 331 -26.88 -8.11 22.58
N ALA A 332 -26.98 -9.43 22.42
CA ALA A 332 -27.99 -10.08 21.61
C ALA A 332 -29.38 -9.83 22.22
N SER A 333 -29.55 -10.10 23.52
CA SER A 333 -30.80 -9.80 24.23
C SER A 333 -31.08 -8.30 24.36
N ALA A 334 -30.08 -7.42 24.47
CA ALA A 334 -30.33 -5.96 24.47
C ALA A 334 -30.71 -5.38 23.08
N ARG A 335 -30.44 -6.12 21.99
CA ARG A 335 -30.97 -5.81 20.65
C ARG A 335 -32.36 -6.39 20.42
N GLU A 336 -32.64 -7.55 21.00
CA GLU A 336 -33.95 -8.23 20.95
C GLU A 336 -34.99 -7.56 21.86
N ILE A 337 -34.56 -7.16 23.05
CA ILE A 337 -35.30 -6.26 23.95
C ILE A 337 -35.04 -4.86 23.41
N GLY A 338 -35.73 -4.51 22.32
CA GLY A 338 -35.62 -3.21 21.69
C GLY A 338 -35.56 -2.10 22.73
N PHE A 339 -34.40 -1.42 22.82
CA PHE A 339 -34.33 -0.09 23.41
C PHE A 339 -35.17 0.83 22.51
N LEU A 340 -36.46 0.77 22.78
CA LEU A 340 -37.51 1.66 22.34
C LEU A 340 -37.13 3.08 22.77
N THR A 341 -37.31 3.98 21.81
CA THR A 341 -37.52 5.43 21.96
C THR A 341 -36.34 6.27 22.45
N TRP A 342 -35.60 6.84 21.49
CA TRP A 342 -35.10 8.20 21.66
C TRP A 342 -36.32 9.13 21.60
N PRO A 343 -36.56 10.02 22.57
CA PRO A 343 -37.69 10.94 22.50
C PRO A 343 -37.45 11.95 21.38
N THR A 344 -38.30 11.92 20.36
CA THR A 344 -38.50 13.05 19.48
C THR A 344 -39.33 14.12 20.18
N ALA A 345 -38.86 15.37 20.05
CA ALA A 345 -39.56 16.66 20.21
C ALA A 345 -39.30 17.47 21.50
N GLY A 346 -39.02 18.75 21.25
CA GLY A 346 -38.81 19.85 22.20
C GLY A 346 -38.14 21.01 21.49
#